data_AF-A0A7C3B4T3-F1
#
_entry.id   AF-A0A7C3B4T3-F1
#
_cell.length_a   1.000
_cell.length_b   1.000
_cell.length_c   1.000
_cell.angle_alpha   90.00
_cell.angle_beta   90.00
_cell.angle_gamma   90.00
#
_symmetry.space_group_name_H-M   'P 1'
#
loop_
_entity.id
_entity.type
_entity.pdbx_description
1 polymer ?
#
loop_
_entity_poly.entity_id
_entity_poly.type
_entity_poly.pdbx_seq_one_letter_code
_entity_poly.pdbx_strand_id
1 'polypeptide(L)'
;MRKAFGVVLTMFLVLPLVFAALTIISISTRVLDRHFYLDVFDNEILYEHNLSDEMMAKFMEKSFTQIKGLDTAVMSEVLRSLITREYLSSQVQRNINEVFDLLEGKTDTFDLAFDMTPIKQALQGPQQDALLHALVQALPICGEDQQVNPEEPGMYVCKPDSVEEDALIELMQPMVLLMLSGLPDEVPISENLDEELGNLQFAGLKLRPASLNIMVYALVALTLAIWLATALIGGVNWRERLLWLDWTLFIPALVVLISGIILRSDLSTVLINYGIDQALPPNIPLDEPLKSGIVDISRFAINRISNSFLMTSGEAAAASIILIAWGAIKRRARKEVSQAEDE
;
A
#
# COMPACT_ATOMS: atom_id res chain seq x y z
N MET A 1 -14.03 -1.36 -48.57
CA MET A 1 -14.48 -2.01 -47.33
C MET A 1 -13.37 -2.30 -46.33
N ARG A 2 -12.23 -2.92 -46.71
CA ARG A 2 -11.11 -3.23 -45.80
C ARG A 2 -10.62 -2.06 -44.92
N LYS A 3 -10.45 -0.86 -45.49
CA LYS A 3 -10.02 0.33 -44.73
C LYS A 3 -11.03 0.76 -43.66
N ALA A 4 -12.32 0.75 -43.98
CA ALA A 4 -13.36 1.08 -43.02
C ALA A 4 -13.40 0.07 -41.86
N PHE A 5 -13.27 -1.22 -42.16
CA PHE A 5 -13.16 -2.26 -41.13
C PHE A 5 -11.92 -2.06 -40.24
N GLY A 6 -10.76 -1.72 -40.82
CA GLY A 6 -9.54 -1.41 -40.07
C GLY A 6 -9.68 -0.20 -39.13
N VAL A 7 -10.38 0.85 -39.56
CA VAL A 7 -10.69 2.02 -38.71
C VAL A 7 -11.57 1.60 -37.52
N VAL A 8 -12.64 0.85 -37.77
CA VAL A 8 -13.55 0.37 -36.71
C VAL A 8 -12.80 -0.52 -35.72
N LEU A 9 -12.03 -1.50 -36.21
CA LEU A 9 -11.22 -2.38 -35.37
C LEU A 9 -10.21 -1.59 -34.52
N THR A 10 -9.57 -0.59 -35.14
CA THR A 10 -8.62 0.28 -34.45
C THR A 10 -9.28 1.06 -33.31
N MET A 11 -10.43 1.67 -33.58
CA MET A 11 -11.11 2.56 -32.64
C MET A 11 -11.70 1.80 -31.45
N PHE A 12 -12.34 0.66 -31.69
CA PHE A 12 -13.07 -0.07 -30.65
C PHE A 12 -12.26 -1.17 -29.95
N LEU A 13 -11.19 -1.66 -30.59
CA LEU A 13 -10.39 -2.76 -30.03
C LEU A 13 -8.95 -2.34 -29.76
N VAL A 14 -8.22 -1.89 -30.79
CA VAL A 14 -6.77 -1.66 -30.65
C VAL A 14 -6.46 -0.51 -29.70
N LEU A 15 -7.11 0.65 -29.87
CA LEU A 15 -6.84 1.82 -29.04
C LEU A 15 -7.11 1.56 -27.54
N PRO A 16 -8.29 1.04 -27.13
CA PRO A 16 -8.53 0.68 -25.73
C PRO A 16 -7.55 -0.38 -25.21
N LEU A 17 -7.19 -1.36 -26.04
CA LEU A 17 -6.31 -2.46 -25.64
C LEU A 17 -4.86 -1.98 -25.44
N VAL A 18 -4.34 -1.14 -26.34
CA VAL A 18 -3.01 -0.50 -26.19
C VAL A 18 -3.00 0.42 -24.98
N PHE A 19 -4.05 1.22 -24.79
CA PHE A 19 -4.21 2.06 -23.60
C PHE A 19 -4.17 1.22 -22.32
N ALA A 20 -4.99 0.17 -22.23
CA ALA A 20 -5.03 -0.72 -21.08
C ALA A 20 -3.67 -1.38 -20.82
N ALA A 21 -2.98 -1.85 -21.85
CA ALA A 21 -1.66 -2.44 -21.72
C ALA A 21 -0.62 -1.45 -21.20
N LEU A 22 -0.58 -0.22 -21.73
CA LEU A 22 0.33 0.83 -21.25
C LEU A 22 0.04 1.19 -19.79
N THR A 23 -1.23 1.39 -19.43
CA THR A 23 -1.62 1.70 -18.05
C THR A 23 -1.25 0.56 -17.10
N ILE A 24 -1.61 -0.68 -17.45
CA ILE A 24 -1.33 -1.85 -16.61
C ILE A 24 0.17 -2.09 -16.46
N ILE A 25 0.96 -2.02 -17.53
CA ILE A 25 2.43 -2.13 -17.43
C ILE A 25 2.95 -1.10 -16.44
N SER A 26 2.52 0.16 -16.57
CA SER A 26 3.05 1.24 -15.75
C SER A 26 2.66 1.13 -14.27
N ILE A 27 1.44 0.65 -13.99
CA ILE A 27 0.98 0.37 -12.62
C ILE A 27 1.73 -0.85 -12.06
N SER A 28 1.74 -1.96 -12.80
CA SER A 28 2.30 -3.24 -12.34
C SER A 28 3.78 -3.18 -12.02
N THR A 29 4.58 -2.42 -12.77
CA THR A 29 6.02 -2.28 -12.50
C THR A 29 6.35 -1.59 -11.19
N ARG A 30 5.37 -0.95 -10.52
CA ARG A 30 5.55 -0.24 -9.25
C ARG A 30 4.63 -0.73 -8.14
N VAL A 31 3.34 -0.85 -8.41
CA VAL A 31 2.32 -1.28 -7.44
C VAL A 31 2.42 -2.78 -7.13
N LEU A 32 3.07 -3.58 -7.97
CA LEU A 32 3.40 -4.97 -7.66
C LEU A 32 4.88 -5.16 -7.34
N ASP A 33 5.60 -4.08 -7.04
CA ASP A 33 7.00 -4.14 -6.59
C ASP A 33 7.05 -4.15 -5.07
N ARG A 34 7.60 -5.22 -4.50
CA ARG A 34 7.82 -5.35 -3.05
C ARG A 34 8.61 -4.18 -2.48
N HIS A 35 9.66 -3.76 -3.18
CA HIS A 35 10.51 -2.67 -2.71
C HIS A 35 9.80 -1.33 -2.69
N PHE A 36 8.79 -1.14 -3.55
CA PHE A 36 7.97 0.07 -3.48
C PHE A 36 7.29 0.21 -2.11
N TYR A 37 6.67 -0.84 -1.58
CA TYR A 37 5.99 -0.76 -0.29
C TYR A 37 6.97 -0.68 0.87
N LEU A 38 8.08 -1.44 0.82
CA LEU A 38 9.12 -1.33 1.83
C LEU A 38 9.66 0.10 1.89
N ASP A 39 9.97 0.74 0.75
CA ASP A 39 10.40 2.14 0.69
C ASP A 39 9.33 3.11 1.22
N VAL A 40 8.04 2.86 0.91
CA VAL A 40 6.92 3.69 1.40
C VAL A 40 6.87 3.65 2.92
N PHE A 41 6.92 2.44 3.50
CA PHE A 41 6.72 2.23 4.93
C PHE A 41 7.98 2.39 5.77
N ASP A 42 9.17 2.40 5.17
CA ASP A 42 10.42 2.73 5.86
C ASP A 42 10.65 4.25 5.96
N ASN A 43 9.76 5.06 5.38
CA ASN A 43 9.87 6.52 5.40
C ASN A 43 9.70 7.07 6.83
N GLU A 44 10.69 7.83 7.30
CA GLU A 44 10.73 8.37 8.67
C GLU A 44 9.48 9.20 9.01
N ILE A 45 8.95 9.92 8.02
CA ILE A 45 7.78 10.79 8.15
C ILE A 45 6.57 10.03 8.68
N LEU A 46 6.44 8.74 8.31
CA LEU A 46 5.31 7.92 8.77
C LEU A 46 5.37 7.66 10.26
N TYR A 47 6.55 7.40 10.79
CA TYR A 47 6.72 7.10 12.20
C TYR A 47 6.62 8.37 13.04
N GLU A 48 7.14 9.51 12.56
CA GLU A 48 7.03 10.78 13.27
C GLU A 48 5.58 11.23 13.47
N HIS A 49 4.71 11.01 12.49
CA HIS A 49 3.29 11.37 12.60
C HIS A 49 2.42 10.29 13.25
N ASN A 50 2.63 9.00 12.94
CA ASN A 50 1.80 7.92 13.46
C ASN A 50 2.16 7.51 14.90
N LEU A 51 3.41 7.72 15.34
CA LEU A 51 3.79 7.60 16.75
C LEU A 51 3.70 8.93 17.49
N SER A 52 2.89 9.87 16.98
CA SER A 52 2.66 11.12 17.70
C SER A 52 1.98 10.83 19.04
N ASP A 53 2.34 11.64 20.06
CA ASP A 53 1.79 11.53 21.40
C ASP A 53 0.26 11.60 21.39
N GLU A 54 -0.32 12.32 20.43
CA GLU A 54 -1.76 12.46 20.28
C GLU A 54 -2.45 11.15 19.85
N MET A 55 -1.89 10.42 18.89
CA MET A 55 -2.48 9.15 18.44
C MET A 55 -2.40 8.10 19.55
N MET A 56 -1.25 7.99 20.21
CA MET A 56 -1.09 7.08 21.35
C MET A 56 -2.02 7.46 22.49
N ALA A 57 -2.10 8.74 22.86
CA ALA A 57 -3.03 9.20 23.88
C ALA A 57 -4.49 8.86 23.53
N LYS A 58 -4.92 9.05 22.28
CA LYS A 58 -6.29 8.70 21.83
C LYS A 58 -6.55 7.20 21.81
N PHE A 59 -5.58 6.41 21.34
CA PHE A 59 -5.68 4.94 21.39
C PHE A 59 -5.81 4.47 22.84
N MET A 60 -5.01 5.04 23.73
CA MET A 60 -5.04 4.75 25.16
C MET A 60 -6.34 5.19 25.81
N GLU A 61 -6.80 6.40 25.51
CA GLU A 61 -8.10 6.89 25.97
C GLU A 61 -9.20 5.92 25.56
N LYS A 62 -9.26 5.54 24.28
CA LYS A 62 -10.31 4.64 23.77
C LYS A 62 -10.24 3.24 24.37
N SER A 63 -9.05 2.63 24.38
CA SER A 63 -8.85 1.25 24.86
C SER A 63 -9.00 1.13 26.38
N PHE A 64 -8.63 2.18 27.13
CA PHE A 64 -8.66 2.18 28.59
C PHE A 64 -9.75 3.08 29.20
N THR A 65 -10.71 3.57 28.40
CA THR A 65 -11.88 4.35 28.90
C THR A 65 -12.63 3.67 30.04
N GLN A 66 -12.54 2.34 30.14
CA GLN A 66 -13.18 1.56 31.21
C GLN A 66 -12.48 1.71 32.57
N ILE A 67 -11.19 2.07 32.58
CA ILE A 67 -10.40 2.27 33.79
C ILE A 67 -10.40 3.76 34.13
N LYS A 68 -11.39 4.18 34.92
CA LYS A 68 -11.48 5.57 35.38
C LYS A 68 -10.27 5.93 36.26
N GLY A 69 -9.58 7.00 35.91
CA GLY A 69 -8.52 7.60 36.75
C GLY A 69 -7.10 7.11 36.46
N LEU A 70 -6.90 6.25 35.45
CA LEU A 70 -5.56 5.88 34.98
C LEU A 70 -4.91 7.09 34.29
N ASP A 71 -3.70 7.46 34.72
CA ASP A 71 -2.92 8.50 34.04
C ASP A 71 -2.44 7.98 32.67
N THR A 72 -3.12 8.43 31.60
CA THR A 72 -2.84 8.02 30.23
C THR A 72 -1.46 8.49 29.74
N ALA A 73 -0.91 9.57 30.32
CA ALA A 73 0.40 10.09 29.92
C ALA A 73 1.52 9.15 30.35
N VAL A 74 1.47 8.66 31.61
CA VAL A 74 2.46 7.71 32.14
C VAL A 74 2.41 6.40 31.36
N MET A 75 1.22 5.87 31.09
CA MET A 75 1.08 4.63 30.33
C MET A 75 1.53 4.77 28.88
N SER A 76 1.28 5.93 28.25
CA SER A 76 1.75 6.23 26.90
C SER A 76 3.28 6.21 26.83
N GLU A 77 3.97 6.76 27.83
CA GLU A 77 5.44 6.76 27.88
C GLU A 77 5.99 5.33 27.99
N VAL A 78 5.36 4.49 28.82
CA VAL A 78 5.77 3.09 28.92
C VAL A 78 5.54 2.34 27.62
N LEU A 79 4.37 2.49 27.01
CA LEU A 79 4.09 1.88 25.71
C LEU A 79 5.07 2.32 24.63
N ARG A 80 5.46 3.60 24.63
CA ARG A 80 6.46 4.14 23.72
C ARG A 80 7.84 3.50 23.91
N SER A 81 8.19 3.16 25.15
CA SER A 81 9.45 2.47 25.44
C SER A 81 9.46 1.01 24.93
N LEU A 82 8.28 0.38 24.83
CA LEU A 82 8.12 -1.02 24.40
C LEU A 82 7.91 -1.14 22.90
N ILE A 83 7.11 -0.25 22.33
CA ILE A 83 6.77 -0.21 20.91
C ILE A 83 7.70 0.79 20.24
N THR A 84 8.95 0.37 20.05
CA THR A 84 9.94 1.22 19.39
C THR A 84 9.64 1.35 17.90
N ARG A 85 10.21 2.38 17.28
CA ARG A 85 10.12 2.58 15.83
C ARG A 85 10.67 1.39 15.05
N GLU A 86 11.78 0.83 15.53
CA GLU A 86 12.43 -0.34 14.93
C GLU A 86 11.52 -1.57 14.99
N TYR A 87 10.84 -1.78 16.13
CA TYR A 87 9.86 -2.85 16.26
C TYR A 87 8.74 -2.68 15.24
N LEU A 88 8.08 -1.52 15.18
CA LEU A 88 6.98 -1.30 14.23
C LEU A 88 7.43 -1.43 12.77
N SER A 89 8.59 -0.88 12.42
CA SER A 89 9.15 -1.04 11.08
C SER A 89 9.38 -2.51 10.75
N SER A 90 9.96 -3.29 11.68
CA SER A 90 10.16 -4.72 11.47
C SER A 90 8.85 -5.50 11.27
N GLN A 91 7.81 -5.17 12.03
CA GLN A 91 6.48 -5.80 11.90
C GLN A 91 5.84 -5.45 10.56
N VAL A 92 5.88 -4.18 10.16
CA VAL A 92 5.34 -3.73 8.88
C VAL A 92 6.10 -4.36 7.70
N GLN A 93 7.43 -4.41 7.77
CA GLN A 93 8.25 -5.06 6.74
C GLN A 93 7.97 -6.56 6.66
N ARG A 94 7.83 -7.26 7.80
CA ARG A 94 7.44 -8.68 7.84
C ARG A 94 6.09 -8.89 7.14
N ASN A 95 5.07 -8.13 7.53
CA ASN A 95 3.73 -8.21 6.96
C ASN A 95 3.70 -7.90 5.46
N ILE A 96 4.44 -6.87 5.00
CA ILE A 96 4.58 -6.58 3.57
C ILE A 96 5.24 -7.75 2.85
N ASN A 97 6.32 -8.31 3.41
CA ASN A 97 6.99 -9.46 2.79
C ASN A 97 6.05 -10.67 2.68
N GLU A 98 5.23 -10.95 3.69
CA GLU A 98 4.25 -12.04 3.67
C GLU A 98 3.15 -11.82 2.61
N VAL A 99 2.62 -10.59 2.48
CA VAL A 99 1.71 -10.22 1.38
C VAL A 99 2.37 -10.51 0.03
N PHE A 100 3.62 -10.07 -0.16
CA PHE A 100 4.33 -10.24 -1.42
C PHE A 100 4.74 -11.69 -1.68
N ASP A 101 5.09 -12.46 -0.66
CA ASP A 101 5.39 -13.88 -0.78
C ASP A 101 4.14 -14.66 -1.20
N LEU A 102 2.96 -14.29 -0.69
CA LEU A 102 1.68 -14.81 -1.19
C LEU A 102 1.46 -14.37 -2.64
N LEU A 103 1.62 -13.08 -2.96
CA LEU A 103 1.41 -12.53 -4.30
C LEU A 103 2.32 -13.15 -5.37
N GLU A 104 3.54 -13.50 -4.99
CA GLU A 104 4.52 -14.16 -5.84
C GLU A 104 4.34 -15.70 -5.89
N GLY A 105 3.46 -16.26 -5.06
CA GLY A 105 3.21 -17.70 -4.95
C GLY A 105 4.35 -18.47 -4.28
N LYS A 106 5.14 -17.80 -3.42
CA LYS A 106 6.15 -18.44 -2.57
C LYS A 106 5.53 -19.14 -1.36
N THR A 107 4.41 -18.61 -0.86
CA THR A 107 3.60 -19.20 0.21
C THR A 107 2.16 -19.38 -0.28
N ASP A 108 1.49 -20.42 0.24
CA ASP A 108 0.06 -20.67 -0.01
C ASP A 108 -0.82 -20.18 1.16
N THR A 109 -0.20 -19.74 2.26
CA THR A 109 -0.85 -19.25 3.48
C THR A 109 -0.57 -17.77 3.65
N PHE A 110 -1.56 -17.04 4.16
CA PHE A 110 -1.47 -15.62 4.42
C PHE A 110 -1.68 -15.34 5.90
N ASP A 111 -0.59 -15.39 6.64
CA ASP A 111 -0.59 -15.31 8.10
C ASP A 111 -0.03 -13.97 8.55
N LEU A 112 -0.83 -12.91 8.39
CA LEU A 112 -0.44 -11.60 8.92
C LEU A 112 -0.62 -11.59 10.43
N ALA A 113 0.48 -11.44 11.14
CA ALA A 113 0.45 -11.37 12.59
C ALA A 113 1.40 -10.29 13.13
N PHE A 114 1.04 -9.73 14.28
CA PHE A 114 1.99 -8.97 15.09
C PHE A 114 2.71 -9.94 16.03
N ASP A 115 4.03 -10.01 15.88
CA ASP A 115 4.90 -10.78 16.79
C ASP A 115 5.09 -10.01 18.10
N MET A 116 4.41 -10.47 19.14
CA MET A 116 4.46 -9.92 20.49
C MET A 116 5.68 -10.42 21.28
N THR A 117 6.45 -11.37 20.75
CA THR A 117 7.60 -11.95 21.45
C THR A 117 8.61 -10.90 21.92
N PRO A 118 9.01 -9.89 21.10
CA PRO A 118 9.94 -8.86 21.55
C PRO A 118 9.38 -8.03 22.72
N ILE A 119 8.09 -7.71 22.69
CA ILE A 119 7.41 -6.97 23.76
C ILE A 119 7.36 -7.82 25.03
N LYS A 120 6.98 -9.10 24.92
CA LYS A 120 6.95 -10.03 26.07
C LYS A 120 8.33 -10.19 26.70
N GLN A 121 9.38 -10.32 25.88
CA GLN A 121 10.77 -10.42 26.36
C GLN A 121 11.24 -9.13 27.03
N ALA A 122 10.90 -7.96 26.46
CA ALA A 122 11.19 -6.66 27.07
C ALA A 122 10.53 -6.54 28.45
N LEU A 123 9.27 -6.99 28.57
CA LEU A 123 8.48 -6.97 29.79
C LEU A 123 8.87 -8.02 30.83
N GLN A 124 9.56 -9.08 30.45
CA GLN A 124 10.15 -10.08 31.36
C GLN A 124 11.60 -9.72 31.76
N GLY A 125 12.18 -8.70 31.12
CA GLY A 125 13.56 -8.29 31.30
C GLY A 125 13.75 -7.11 32.25
N PRO A 126 14.87 -6.37 32.13
CA PRO A 126 15.18 -5.22 32.97
C PRO A 126 14.15 -4.08 32.92
N GLN A 127 13.32 -4.04 31.88
CA GLN A 127 12.26 -3.02 31.75
C GLN A 127 11.01 -3.37 32.58
N GLN A 128 10.91 -4.59 33.12
CA GLN A 128 9.79 -5.00 33.96
C GLN A 128 9.62 -4.08 35.17
N ASP A 129 10.71 -3.81 35.89
CA ASP A 129 10.68 -2.98 37.09
C ASP A 129 10.25 -1.55 36.75
N ALA A 130 10.76 -1.00 35.63
CA ALA A 130 10.38 0.33 35.15
C ALA A 130 8.88 0.41 34.79
N LEU A 131 8.35 -0.61 34.10
CA LEU A 131 6.91 -0.72 33.84
C LEU A 131 6.13 -0.79 35.15
N LEU A 132 6.53 -1.63 36.10
CA LEU A 132 5.80 -1.81 37.36
C LEU A 132 5.76 -0.52 38.18
N HIS A 133 6.88 0.20 38.27
CA HIS A 133 6.94 1.51 38.91
C HIS A 133 6.01 2.51 38.20
N ALA A 134 6.07 2.60 36.87
CA ALA A 134 5.22 3.51 36.12
C ALA A 134 3.73 3.16 36.23
N LEU A 135 3.41 1.87 36.24
CA LEU A 135 2.04 1.37 36.42
C LEU A 135 1.51 1.74 37.81
N VAL A 136 2.28 1.50 38.86
CA VAL A 136 1.91 1.86 40.25
C VAL A 136 1.76 3.37 40.41
N GLN A 137 2.60 4.17 39.76
CA GLN A 137 2.49 5.63 39.76
C GLN A 137 1.26 6.14 38.99
N ALA A 138 0.86 5.43 37.93
CA ALA A 138 -0.31 5.77 37.13
C ALA A 138 -1.65 5.37 37.80
N LEU A 139 -1.62 4.51 38.81
CA LEU A 139 -2.82 4.08 39.54
C LEU A 139 -3.34 5.22 40.45
N PRO A 140 -4.63 5.58 40.36
CA PRO A 140 -5.22 6.57 41.26
C PRO A 140 -5.30 6.02 42.69
N ILE A 141 -5.30 6.90 43.69
CA ILE A 141 -5.52 6.49 45.09
C ILE A 141 -6.95 5.97 45.24
N CYS A 142 -7.13 4.82 45.89
CA CYS A 142 -8.45 4.21 46.10
C CYS A 142 -9.38 5.13 46.93
N GLY A 143 -10.63 5.28 46.48
CA GLY A 143 -11.68 5.91 47.28
C GLY A 143 -12.12 5.05 48.46
N GLU A 144 -12.78 5.66 49.46
CA GLU A 144 -13.28 4.93 50.66
C GLU A 144 -14.25 3.80 50.33
N ASP A 145 -14.91 3.87 49.17
CA ASP A 145 -15.84 2.91 48.62
C ASP A 145 -15.18 1.81 47.76
N GLN A 146 -13.90 1.94 47.45
CA GLN A 146 -13.11 0.99 46.65
C GLN A 146 -12.09 0.23 47.51
N GLN A 147 -12.50 -0.25 48.69
CA GLN A 147 -11.64 -1.11 49.51
C GLN A 147 -11.37 -2.43 48.76
N VAL A 148 -10.15 -2.56 48.24
CA VAL A 148 -9.70 -3.79 47.59
C VAL A 148 -9.44 -4.82 48.68
N ASN A 149 -10.14 -5.96 48.61
CA ASN A 149 -9.88 -7.08 49.51
C ASN A 149 -8.55 -7.74 49.10
N PRO A 150 -7.49 -7.69 49.92
CA PRO A 150 -6.18 -8.24 49.57
C PRO A 150 -6.19 -9.77 49.40
N GLU A 151 -7.24 -10.45 49.87
CA GLU A 151 -7.39 -11.91 49.74
C GLU A 151 -8.04 -12.33 48.41
N GLU A 152 -8.65 -11.40 47.68
CA GLU A 152 -9.23 -11.70 46.36
C GLU A 152 -8.21 -11.44 45.25
N PRO A 153 -7.85 -12.47 44.47
CA PRO A 153 -6.97 -12.30 43.31
C PRO A 153 -7.75 -11.56 42.19
N GLY A 154 -7.73 -10.24 42.27
CA GLY A 154 -8.28 -9.33 41.26
C GLY A 154 -7.23 -8.30 40.82
N MET A 155 -7.38 -7.76 39.62
CA MET A 155 -6.55 -6.64 39.17
C MET A 155 -6.81 -5.42 40.07
N TYR A 156 -5.74 -4.89 40.68
CA TYR A 156 -5.78 -3.63 41.41
C TYR A 156 -6.02 -2.48 40.44
N VAL A 157 -7.20 -1.84 40.56
CA VAL A 157 -7.59 -0.69 39.72
C VAL A 157 -7.14 0.64 40.34
N CYS A 158 -6.71 0.62 41.60
CA CYS A 158 -6.29 1.79 42.36
C CYS A 158 -5.20 1.41 43.40
N LYS A 159 -4.44 2.41 43.85
CA LYS A 159 -3.39 2.30 44.87
C LYS A 159 -3.99 2.54 46.27
N PRO A 160 -3.87 1.61 47.22
CA PRO A 160 -4.27 1.85 48.61
C PRO A 160 -3.35 2.88 49.27
N ASP A 161 -3.89 3.86 49.99
CA ASP A 161 -3.11 4.92 50.65
C ASP A 161 -2.15 4.40 51.74
N SER A 162 -2.43 3.21 52.28
CA SER A 162 -1.65 2.59 53.36
C SER A 162 -0.49 1.71 52.90
N VAL A 163 -0.33 1.47 51.60
CA VAL A 163 0.68 0.54 51.06
C VAL A 163 1.78 1.33 50.37
N GLU A 164 3.03 1.10 50.78
CA GLU A 164 4.21 1.68 50.13
C GLU A 164 4.34 1.16 48.69
N GLU A 165 4.82 2.00 47.77
CA GLU A 165 4.87 1.69 46.33
C GLU A 165 5.68 0.42 46.04
N ASP A 166 6.83 0.25 46.68
CA ASP A 166 7.69 -0.92 46.51
C ASP A 166 7.00 -2.22 46.92
N ALA A 167 6.20 -2.19 47.98
CA ALA A 167 5.42 -3.35 48.42
C ALA A 167 4.31 -3.70 47.42
N LEU A 168 3.70 -2.69 46.77
CA LEU A 168 2.72 -2.93 45.72
C LEU A 168 3.37 -3.51 44.45
N ILE A 169 4.58 -3.07 44.12
CA ILE A 169 5.35 -3.60 42.99
C ILE A 169 5.68 -5.09 43.19
N GLU A 170 6.18 -5.46 44.37
CA GLU A 170 6.43 -6.86 44.72
C GLU A 170 5.16 -7.73 44.61
N LEU A 171 4.01 -7.17 44.98
CA LEU A 171 2.72 -7.85 44.88
C LEU A 171 2.23 -7.98 43.42
N MET A 172 2.46 -6.96 42.59
CA MET A 172 2.02 -6.92 41.20
C MET A 172 2.90 -7.73 40.25
N GLN A 173 4.19 -7.89 40.56
CA GLN A 173 5.15 -8.62 39.73
C GLN A 173 4.67 -10.01 39.29
N PRO A 174 4.23 -10.93 40.17
CA PRO A 174 3.76 -12.25 39.76
C PRO A 174 2.48 -12.17 38.92
N MET A 175 1.62 -11.19 39.16
CA MET A 175 0.38 -10.99 38.40
C MET A 175 0.69 -10.53 36.98
N VAL A 176 1.63 -9.60 36.81
CA VAL A 176 2.10 -9.15 35.48
C VAL A 176 2.74 -10.31 34.73
N LEU A 177 3.59 -11.12 35.37
CA LEU A 177 4.16 -12.31 34.73
C LEU A 177 3.10 -13.31 34.29
N LEU A 178 2.07 -13.53 35.13
CA LEU A 178 0.95 -14.40 34.79
C LEU A 178 0.15 -13.85 33.60
N MET A 179 -0.14 -12.54 33.57
CA MET A 179 -0.81 -11.90 32.43
C MET A 179 0.02 -12.00 31.15
N LEU A 180 1.33 -11.75 31.23
CA LEU A 180 2.25 -11.89 30.10
C LEU A 180 2.30 -13.33 29.59
N SER A 181 2.24 -14.33 30.47
CA SER A 181 2.20 -15.74 30.06
C SER A 181 0.93 -16.12 29.31
N GLY A 182 -0.18 -15.39 29.53
CA GLY A 182 -1.44 -15.58 28.84
C GLY A 182 -1.55 -14.86 27.49
N LEU A 183 -0.68 -13.88 27.22
CA LEU A 183 -0.64 -13.22 25.90
C LEU A 183 -0.07 -14.18 24.86
N PRO A 184 -0.71 -14.32 23.67
CA PRO A 184 -0.13 -15.11 22.59
C PRO A 184 1.16 -14.45 22.08
N ASP A 185 2.07 -15.27 21.55
CA ASP A 185 3.31 -14.77 20.93
C ASP A 185 3.04 -14.05 19.61
N GLU A 186 1.96 -14.41 18.92
CA GLU A 186 1.53 -13.80 17.68
C GLU A 186 0.04 -13.42 17.77
N VAL A 187 -0.29 -12.18 17.39
CA VAL A 187 -1.68 -11.71 17.32
C VAL A 187 -2.07 -11.62 15.84
N PRO A 188 -2.98 -12.50 15.35
CA PRO A 188 -3.38 -12.49 13.94
C PRO A 188 -4.13 -11.21 13.62
N ILE A 189 -3.71 -10.54 12.55
CA ILE A 189 -4.38 -9.37 11.96
C ILE A 189 -5.40 -9.85 10.92
N SER A 190 -5.15 -11.02 10.33
CA SER A 190 -5.87 -11.55 9.17
C SER A 190 -7.12 -12.35 9.50
N GLU A 191 -7.68 -12.28 10.71
CA GLU A 191 -8.94 -12.98 11.00
C GLU A 191 -10.01 -12.56 9.97
N ASN A 192 -10.40 -13.52 9.11
CA ASN A 192 -11.31 -13.40 7.96
C ASN A 192 -10.74 -12.91 6.60
N LEU A 193 -9.50 -12.40 6.54
CA LEU A 193 -8.90 -11.98 5.27
C LEU A 193 -8.65 -13.16 4.31
N ASP A 194 -8.28 -14.33 4.83
CA ASP A 194 -8.09 -15.55 4.04
C ASP A 194 -9.36 -15.98 3.31
N GLU A 195 -10.52 -15.84 3.96
CA GLU A 195 -11.79 -16.20 3.36
C GLU A 195 -12.20 -15.18 2.29
N GLU A 196 -11.96 -13.89 2.51
CA GLU A 196 -12.21 -12.85 1.51
C GLU A 196 -11.28 -12.97 0.29
N LEU A 197 -9.97 -13.13 0.52
CA LEU A 197 -8.96 -13.29 -0.53
C LEU A 197 -9.16 -14.62 -1.29
N GLY A 198 -9.44 -15.71 -0.57
CA GLY A 198 -9.71 -17.02 -1.16
C GLY A 198 -10.98 -17.05 -2.01
N ASN A 199 -11.95 -16.17 -1.72
CA ASN A 199 -13.20 -16.03 -2.47
C ASN A 199 -13.15 -14.99 -3.60
N LEU A 200 -12.01 -14.32 -3.85
CA LEU A 200 -11.81 -13.49 -5.04
C LEU A 200 -11.75 -14.37 -6.31
N GLN A 201 -12.91 -14.88 -6.72
CA GLN A 201 -13.11 -15.58 -7.98
C GLN A 201 -13.52 -14.56 -9.03
N PHE A 202 -12.59 -14.17 -9.90
CA PHE A 202 -12.95 -13.36 -11.06
C PHE A 202 -13.42 -14.28 -12.19
N ALA A 203 -14.71 -14.22 -12.52
CA ALA A 203 -15.32 -15.04 -13.58
C ALA A 203 -15.12 -16.58 -13.40
N GLY A 204 -15.11 -17.07 -12.16
CA GLY A 204 -14.92 -18.49 -11.83
C GLY A 204 -13.48 -19.00 -11.98
N LEU A 205 -12.53 -18.13 -12.33
CA LEU A 205 -11.11 -18.44 -12.32
C LEU A 205 -10.56 -18.14 -10.93
N LYS A 206 -10.00 -19.16 -10.26
CA LYS A 206 -9.16 -18.97 -9.09
C LYS A 206 -7.89 -18.26 -9.53
N LEU A 207 -7.79 -16.97 -9.24
CA LEU A 207 -6.59 -16.19 -9.49
C LEU A 207 -5.52 -16.67 -8.52
N ARG A 208 -4.62 -17.54 -8.98
CA ARG A 208 -3.37 -17.77 -8.23
C ARG A 208 -2.59 -16.46 -8.26
N PRO A 209 -2.05 -15.96 -7.14
CA PRO A 209 -1.44 -14.64 -7.15
C PRO A 209 -0.24 -14.53 -8.12
N ALA A 210 0.55 -15.60 -8.26
CA ALA A 210 1.60 -15.74 -9.29
C ALA A 210 1.09 -15.56 -10.75
N SER A 211 -0.22 -15.64 -10.98
CA SER A 211 -0.83 -15.43 -12.30
C SER A 211 -0.90 -13.96 -12.70
N LEU A 212 -0.77 -12.99 -11.78
CA LEU A 212 -0.90 -11.56 -12.13
C LEU A 212 0.18 -11.12 -13.12
N ASN A 213 1.45 -11.43 -12.86
CA ASN A 213 2.54 -11.11 -13.79
C ASN A 213 2.35 -11.81 -15.14
N ILE A 214 1.93 -13.08 -15.13
CA ILE A 214 1.63 -13.84 -16.35
C ILE A 214 0.49 -13.19 -17.12
N MET A 215 -0.57 -12.72 -16.45
CA MET A 215 -1.69 -12.02 -17.06
C MET A 215 -1.28 -10.69 -17.68
N VAL A 216 -0.42 -9.92 -17.00
CA VAL A 216 0.15 -8.68 -17.56
C VAL A 216 0.93 -8.99 -18.84
N TYR A 217 1.84 -9.97 -18.81
CA TYR A 217 2.60 -10.35 -20.01
C TYR A 217 1.72 -10.92 -21.12
N ALA A 218 0.72 -11.72 -20.78
CA ALA A 218 -0.24 -12.26 -21.74
C ALA A 218 -1.07 -11.14 -22.40
N LEU A 219 -1.53 -10.16 -21.62
CA LEU A 219 -2.23 -8.98 -22.13
C LEU A 219 -1.33 -8.20 -23.09
N VAL A 220 -0.08 -7.94 -22.71
CA VAL A 220 0.88 -7.21 -23.57
C VAL A 220 1.14 -7.98 -24.86
N ALA A 221 1.36 -9.29 -24.79
CA ALA A 221 1.56 -10.13 -25.97
C ALA A 221 0.33 -10.14 -26.90
N LEU A 222 -0.87 -10.27 -26.33
CA LEU A 222 -2.14 -10.21 -27.06
C LEU A 222 -2.34 -8.85 -27.73
N THR A 223 -2.07 -7.77 -27.00
CA THR A 223 -2.11 -6.40 -27.50
C THR A 223 -1.17 -6.23 -28.69
N LEU A 224 0.08 -6.66 -28.57
CA LEU A 224 1.05 -6.59 -29.67
C LEU A 224 0.60 -7.40 -30.89
N ALA A 225 0.06 -8.60 -30.69
CA ALA A 225 -0.45 -9.44 -31.77
C ALA A 225 -1.62 -8.79 -32.52
N ILE A 226 -2.62 -8.29 -31.79
CA ILE A 226 -3.81 -7.63 -32.37
C ILE A 226 -3.42 -6.30 -33.04
N TRP A 227 -2.53 -5.54 -32.42
CA TRP A 227 -1.99 -4.29 -32.95
C TRP A 227 -1.28 -4.52 -34.30
N LEU A 228 -0.37 -5.50 -34.38
CA LEU A 228 0.31 -5.89 -35.61
C LEU A 228 -0.67 -6.41 -36.69
N ALA A 229 -1.62 -7.27 -36.31
CA ALA A 229 -2.62 -7.79 -37.23
C ALA A 229 -3.47 -6.67 -37.86
N THR A 230 -3.85 -5.67 -37.05
CA THR A 230 -4.64 -4.52 -37.52
C THR A 230 -3.88 -3.70 -38.54
N ALA A 231 -2.58 -3.47 -38.32
CA ALA A 231 -1.74 -2.80 -39.30
C ALA A 231 -1.65 -3.57 -40.62
N LEU A 232 -1.50 -4.90 -40.58
CA LEU A 232 -1.47 -5.76 -41.78
C LEU A 232 -2.80 -5.71 -42.55
N ILE A 233 -3.94 -5.65 -41.86
CA ILE A 233 -5.28 -5.60 -42.47
C ILE A 233 -5.53 -4.22 -43.11
N GLY A 234 -5.20 -3.14 -42.37
CA GLY A 234 -5.50 -1.75 -42.73
C GLY A 234 -4.55 -1.15 -43.78
N GLY A 235 -3.30 -1.62 -43.84
CA GLY A 235 -2.28 -1.11 -44.76
C GLY A 235 -2.03 -2.02 -45.96
N VAL A 236 -2.20 -1.48 -47.18
CA VAL A 236 -1.89 -2.18 -48.43
C VAL A 236 -0.38 -2.25 -48.65
N ASN A 237 0.31 -1.15 -48.35
CA ASN A 237 1.76 -1.00 -48.52
C ASN A 237 2.46 -0.90 -47.16
N TRP A 238 3.74 -1.27 -47.10
CA TRP A 238 4.56 -1.18 -45.88
C TRP A 238 4.47 0.19 -45.19
N ARG A 239 4.44 1.28 -45.98
CA ARG A 239 4.28 2.64 -45.46
C ARG A 239 2.93 2.87 -44.76
N GLU A 240 1.84 2.40 -45.37
CA GLU A 240 0.51 2.52 -44.74
C GLU A 240 0.47 1.70 -43.44
N ARG A 241 1.10 0.51 -43.43
CA ARG A 241 1.19 -0.33 -42.24
C ARG A 241 1.95 0.35 -41.09
N LEU A 242 3.09 0.97 -41.39
CA LEU A 242 3.84 1.76 -40.39
C LEU A 242 2.97 2.90 -39.86
N LEU A 243 2.36 3.72 -40.72
CA LEU A 243 1.48 4.80 -40.29
C LEU A 243 0.31 4.32 -39.40
N TRP A 244 -0.24 3.13 -39.68
CA TRP A 244 -1.26 2.51 -38.82
C TRP A 244 -0.70 2.14 -37.44
N LEU A 245 0.47 1.51 -37.37
CA LEU A 245 1.13 1.20 -36.09
C LEU A 245 1.39 2.49 -35.29
N ASP A 246 1.86 3.53 -35.97
CA ASP A 246 2.29 4.78 -35.35
C ASP A 246 1.14 5.49 -34.66
N TRP A 247 0.07 5.78 -35.39
CA TRP A 247 -1.07 6.53 -34.85
C TRP A 247 -1.79 5.78 -33.73
N THR A 248 -1.85 4.45 -33.84
CA THR A 248 -2.53 3.62 -32.86
C THR A 248 -1.72 3.42 -31.57
N LEU A 249 -0.40 3.64 -31.62
CA LEU A 249 0.45 3.69 -30.42
C LEU A 249 0.56 5.11 -29.86
N PHE A 250 0.71 6.11 -30.72
CA PHE A 250 0.95 7.51 -30.32
C PHE A 250 -0.21 8.10 -29.52
N ILE A 251 -1.46 7.91 -29.96
CA ILE A 251 -2.64 8.46 -29.28
C ILE A 251 -2.76 7.95 -27.83
N PRO A 252 -2.82 6.63 -27.57
CA PRO A 252 -2.94 6.14 -26.19
C PRO A 252 -1.70 6.44 -25.36
N ALA A 253 -0.50 6.42 -25.94
CA ALA A 253 0.72 6.84 -25.26
C ALA A 253 0.61 8.31 -24.81
N LEU A 254 0.14 9.21 -25.68
CA LEU A 254 -0.06 10.62 -25.33
C LEU A 254 -1.11 10.79 -24.22
N VAL A 255 -2.19 10.02 -24.24
CA VAL A 255 -3.21 10.06 -23.17
C VAL A 255 -2.61 9.62 -21.83
N VAL A 256 -1.90 8.48 -21.78
CA VAL A 256 -1.25 8.00 -20.55
C VAL A 256 -0.18 8.99 -20.07
N LEU A 257 0.56 9.61 -20.98
CA LEU A 257 1.55 10.65 -20.68
C LEU A 257 0.88 11.85 -20.01
N ILE A 258 -0.21 12.36 -20.59
CA ILE A 258 -0.99 13.46 -20.01
C ILE A 258 -1.55 13.06 -18.64
N SER A 259 -2.06 11.84 -18.49
CA SER A 259 -2.51 11.32 -17.18
C SER A 259 -1.37 11.33 -16.15
N GLY A 260 -0.16 10.93 -16.54
CA GLY A 260 1.03 11.02 -15.69
C GLY A 260 1.32 12.47 -15.27
N ILE A 261 1.26 13.44 -16.19
CA ILE A 261 1.44 14.87 -15.89
C ILE A 261 0.36 15.36 -14.92
N ILE A 262 -0.90 15.01 -15.15
CA ILE A 262 -2.03 15.41 -14.28
C ILE A 262 -1.85 14.83 -12.88
N LEU A 263 -1.45 13.56 -12.76
CA LEU A 263 -1.18 12.93 -11.47
C LEU A 263 -0.03 13.58 -10.71
N ARG A 264 0.93 14.21 -11.40
CA ARG A 264 2.02 14.96 -10.77
C ARG A 264 1.62 16.37 -10.32
N SER A 265 0.49 16.89 -10.81
CA SER A 265 0.02 18.23 -10.48
C SER A 265 -0.65 18.28 -9.10
N ASP A 266 -0.86 19.49 -8.57
CA ASP A 266 -1.57 19.71 -7.30
C ASP A 266 -3.01 19.17 -7.30
N LEU A 267 -3.58 18.93 -8.48
CA LEU A 267 -4.89 18.30 -8.63
C LEU A 267 -4.95 16.90 -8.01
N SER A 268 -3.82 16.19 -7.96
CA SER A 268 -3.72 14.90 -7.25
C SER A 268 -4.02 15.03 -5.77
N THR A 269 -3.56 16.10 -5.11
CA THR A 269 -3.85 16.35 -3.68
C THR A 269 -5.34 16.56 -3.48
N VAL A 270 -6.00 17.31 -4.36
CA VAL A 270 -7.46 17.54 -4.30
C VAL A 270 -8.22 16.22 -4.44
N LEU A 271 -7.82 15.37 -5.38
CA LEU A 271 -8.43 14.05 -5.58
C LEU A 271 -8.19 13.10 -4.39
N ILE A 272 -6.98 13.12 -3.80
CA ILE A 272 -6.67 12.34 -2.60
C ILE A 272 -7.57 12.78 -1.45
N ASN A 273 -7.63 14.07 -1.15
CA ASN A 273 -8.46 14.60 -0.07
C ASN A 273 -9.93 14.24 -0.27
N TYR A 274 -10.44 14.43 -1.49
CA TYR A 274 -11.80 14.05 -1.84
C TYR A 274 -12.05 12.54 -1.66
N GLY A 275 -11.10 11.70 -2.06
CA GLY A 275 -11.18 10.25 -1.91
C GLY A 275 -11.17 9.82 -0.45
N ILE A 276 -10.30 10.41 0.37
CA ILE A 276 -10.24 10.20 1.83
C ILE A 276 -11.59 10.57 2.46
N ASP A 277 -12.12 11.75 2.14
CA ASP A 277 -13.38 12.24 2.68
C ASP A 277 -14.59 11.38 2.26
N GLN A 278 -14.53 10.69 1.11
CA GLN A 278 -15.58 9.77 0.67
C GLN A 278 -15.42 8.32 1.17
N ALA A 279 -14.19 7.82 1.22
CA ALA A 279 -13.92 6.42 1.57
C ALA A 279 -14.12 6.18 3.07
N LEU A 280 -13.87 7.20 3.88
CA LEU A 280 -14.03 7.11 5.32
C LEU A 280 -15.51 7.37 5.68
N PRO A 281 -16.15 6.46 6.43
CA PRO A 281 -17.48 6.71 6.96
C PRO A 281 -17.47 8.03 7.75
N PRO A 282 -18.52 8.88 7.63
CA PRO A 282 -18.58 10.18 8.31
C PRO A 282 -18.49 10.09 9.85
N ASN A 283 -18.58 8.88 10.41
CA ASN A 283 -18.55 8.61 11.85
C ASN A 283 -17.16 8.21 12.37
N ILE A 284 -16.14 8.10 11.52
CA ILE A 284 -14.77 7.84 11.94
C ILE A 284 -13.99 9.15 11.80
N PRO A 285 -13.91 9.98 12.86
CA PRO A 285 -13.08 11.17 12.82
C PRO A 285 -11.62 10.72 12.72
N LEU A 286 -11.03 10.88 11.53
CA LEU A 286 -9.57 10.87 11.43
C LEU A 286 -9.06 12.16 12.06
N ASP A 287 -8.11 12.00 12.94
CA ASP A 287 -7.29 13.08 13.45
C ASP A 287 -6.50 13.72 12.30
N GLU A 288 -6.32 15.05 12.37
CA GLU A 288 -5.57 15.80 11.36
C GLU A 288 -4.16 15.24 11.10
N PRO A 289 -3.38 14.79 12.11
CA PRO A 289 -2.07 14.17 11.89
C PRO A 289 -2.12 12.89 11.05
N LEU A 290 -3.07 11.99 11.32
CA LEU A 290 -3.27 10.78 10.51
C LEU A 290 -3.72 11.13 9.09
N LYS A 291 -4.64 12.11 8.97
CA LYS A 291 -5.08 12.59 7.65
C LYS A 291 -3.89 13.13 6.84
N SER A 292 -3.03 13.96 7.44
CA SER A 292 -1.83 14.46 6.76
C SER A 292 -0.86 13.34 6.40
N GLY A 293 -0.66 12.37 7.30
CA GLY A 293 0.17 11.19 7.05
C GLY A 293 -0.33 10.39 5.84
N ILE A 294 -1.63 10.09 5.77
CA ILE A 294 -2.23 9.39 4.62
C ILE A 294 -2.06 10.19 3.32
N VAL A 295 -2.24 11.51 3.37
CA VAL A 295 -2.05 12.37 2.20
C VAL A 295 -0.61 12.32 1.71
N ASP A 296 0.37 12.36 2.62
CA ASP A 296 1.79 12.34 2.25
C ASP A 296 2.24 10.97 1.71
N ILE A 297 1.78 9.87 2.30
CA ILE A 297 1.95 8.51 1.72
C ILE A 297 1.36 8.45 0.32
N SER A 298 0.13 8.95 0.18
CA SER A 298 -0.60 8.91 -1.09
C SER A 298 0.12 9.75 -2.15
N ARG A 299 0.65 10.92 -1.80
CA ARG A 299 1.47 11.75 -2.69
C ARG A 299 2.75 11.04 -3.09
N PHE A 300 3.44 10.40 -2.15
CA PHE A 300 4.64 9.62 -2.46
C PHE A 300 4.32 8.50 -3.46
N ALA A 301 3.26 7.74 -3.21
CA ALA A 301 2.79 6.68 -4.09
C ALA A 301 2.41 7.20 -5.48
N ILE A 302 1.60 8.27 -5.55
CA ILE A 302 1.16 8.89 -6.80
C ILE A 302 2.34 9.44 -7.58
N ASN A 303 3.32 10.09 -6.94
CA ASN A 303 4.50 10.60 -7.63
C ASN A 303 5.30 9.47 -8.27
N ARG A 304 5.44 8.32 -7.61
CA ARG A 304 6.14 7.16 -8.15
C ARG A 304 5.37 6.49 -9.29
N ILE A 305 4.04 6.34 -9.17
CA ILE A 305 3.17 5.83 -10.24
C ILE A 305 3.18 6.79 -11.44
N SER A 306 3.07 8.10 -11.20
CA SER A 306 3.13 9.15 -12.21
C SER A 306 4.45 9.08 -12.99
N ASN A 307 5.60 8.95 -12.32
CA ASN A 307 6.88 8.79 -12.98
C ASN A 307 6.94 7.52 -13.85
N SER A 308 6.28 6.43 -13.43
CA SER A 308 6.13 5.22 -14.25
C SER A 308 5.29 5.48 -15.51
N PHE A 309 4.18 6.22 -15.38
CA PHE A 309 3.36 6.64 -16.53
C PHE A 309 4.19 7.48 -17.49
N LEU A 310 4.93 8.48 -17.00
CA LEU A 310 5.74 9.36 -17.83
C LEU A 310 6.86 8.61 -18.56
N MET A 311 7.53 7.67 -17.89
CA MET A 311 8.63 6.91 -18.47
C MET A 311 8.15 5.97 -19.58
N THR A 312 7.21 5.08 -19.26
CA THR A 312 6.69 4.08 -20.21
C THR A 312 5.95 4.72 -21.39
N SER A 313 5.11 5.73 -21.15
CA SER A 313 4.40 6.42 -22.22
C SER A 313 5.32 7.33 -23.02
N GLY A 314 6.35 7.92 -22.40
CA GLY A 314 7.39 8.69 -23.08
C GLY A 314 8.19 7.83 -24.05
N GLU A 315 8.59 6.62 -23.65
CA GLU A 315 9.26 5.65 -24.52
C GLU A 315 8.37 5.21 -25.68
N ALA A 316 7.10 4.89 -25.42
CA ALA A 316 6.13 4.53 -26.45
C ALA A 316 5.86 5.69 -27.44
N ALA A 317 5.74 6.93 -26.93
CA ALA A 317 5.59 8.12 -27.75
C ALA A 317 6.84 8.37 -28.60
N ALA A 318 8.05 8.23 -28.04
CA ALA A 318 9.29 8.35 -28.79
C ALA A 318 9.40 7.30 -29.89
N ALA A 319 9.07 6.04 -29.58
CA ALA A 319 9.06 4.94 -30.55
C ALA A 319 8.09 5.22 -31.72
N SER A 320 6.88 5.70 -31.42
CA SER A 320 5.92 6.06 -32.47
C SER A 320 6.41 7.24 -33.33
N ILE A 321 7.06 8.26 -32.76
CA ILE A 321 7.66 9.36 -33.54
C ILE A 321 8.77 8.84 -34.48
N ILE A 322 9.63 7.95 -33.99
CA ILE A 322 10.70 7.34 -34.80
C ILE A 322 10.11 6.59 -35.99
N LEU A 323 9.04 5.81 -35.77
CA LEU A 323 8.37 5.08 -36.84
C LEU A 323 7.71 6.01 -37.86
N ILE A 324 7.10 7.13 -37.42
CA ILE A 324 6.55 8.17 -38.31
C ILE A 324 7.65 8.76 -39.19
N ALA A 325 8.78 9.14 -38.58
CA ALA A 325 9.92 9.70 -39.28
C ALA A 325 10.48 8.69 -40.31
N TRP A 326 10.60 7.43 -39.92
CA TRP A 326 11.04 6.34 -40.82
C TRP A 326 10.07 6.15 -42.00
N GLY A 327 8.77 6.17 -41.74
CA GLY A 327 7.73 6.10 -42.76
C GLY A 327 7.76 7.28 -43.73
N ALA A 328 8.16 8.47 -43.27
CA ALA A 328 8.35 9.67 -44.08
C ALA A 328 9.61 9.60 -44.96
N ILE A 329 10.74 9.14 -44.42
CA ILE A 329 12.02 9.03 -45.15
C ILE A 329 11.89 8.05 -46.33
N LYS A 330 11.31 6.86 -46.11
CA LYS A 330 11.11 5.88 -47.19
C LYS A 330 10.23 6.38 -48.34
N ARG A 331 9.37 7.38 -48.10
CA ARG A 331 8.54 8.00 -49.16
C ARG A 331 9.39 8.78 -50.16
N ARG A 332 10.43 9.48 -49.70
CA ARG A 332 11.29 10.30 -50.56
C ARG A 332 12.12 9.43 -51.48
N ALA A 333 12.79 8.41 -50.92
CA ALA A 333 13.62 7.49 -51.69
C ALA A 333 12.86 6.81 -52.85
N ARG A 334 11.61 6.38 -52.63
CA ARG A 334 10.81 5.76 -53.70
C ARG A 334 10.42 6.75 -54.81
N LYS A 335 10.17 8.02 -54.47
CA LYS A 335 9.83 9.05 -55.46
C LYS A 335 11.02 9.39 -56.36
N GLU A 336 12.21 9.46 -55.78
CA GLU A 336 13.44 9.74 -56.52
C GLU A 336 13.76 8.59 -57.50
N VAL A 337 13.61 7.33 -57.07
CA VAL A 337 13.78 6.17 -57.97
C VAL A 337 12.80 6.20 -59.13
N SER A 338 11.52 6.51 -58.88
CA SER A 338 10.53 6.60 -59.98
C SER A 338 10.80 7.76 -60.94
N GLN A 339 11.36 8.87 -60.48
CA GLN A 339 11.71 9.98 -61.37
C GLN A 339 12.95 9.68 -62.23
N ALA A 340 13.92 8.94 -61.68
CA ALA A 340 15.11 8.52 -62.42
C ALA A 340 14.84 7.42 -63.46
N GLU A 341 13.75 6.67 -63.35
CA GLU A 341 13.32 5.68 -64.36
C GLU A 341 12.58 6.32 -65.54
N ASP A 342 12.06 7.54 -65.37
CA ASP A 342 11.32 8.28 -66.40
C ASP A 342 12.21 9.21 -67.27
N GLU A 343 13.49 9.38 -66.91
CA GLU A 343 14.51 10.16 -67.66
C GLU A 343 15.37 9.30 -68.58
#